data_AF-A0A7G8BWM7-F1
#
_entry.id   AF-A0A7G8BWM7-F1
#
_cell.length_a   1.000
_cell.length_b   1.000
_cell.length_c   1.000
_cell.angle_alpha   90.00
_cell.angle_beta   90.00
_cell.angle_gamma   90.00
#
_symmetry.space_group_name_H-M   'P 1'
#
loop_
_entity.id
_entity.type
_entity.pdbx_description
1 polymer ?
#
loop_
_entity_poly.entity_id
_entity_poly.type
_entity_poly.pdbx_seq_one_letter_code
_entity_poly.pdbx_strand_id
1 'polypeptide(L)'
;MLTTKSLLAFASLLVFLPVGTSVAAEQTQKPTSEPRSFAFTDTADLIPRGAKTEVVEYKGRKALHIITQSKTGSGFTLLKDVEFRDGTIEADVAAKITTPPGVRMPGFIGIAFRARPDASRYELFYLRPGNSKAEDQAMRNHSVQYSSEPDFGWPVLRTQWPAIYEAYTDMQPGEWTRVKIEVHGRRAKLYINGSPNPSLIVDGLKGEDLRGGIGLYSFMGEEAYFSNLKITSAAPEPIKNGGEAAGMWDVAFNTDAGPMKGTMNLTRDNNKLSGTWSGDLGDNLPVSGTWRDGYVELVFTGTWRDSAAPAPTRLAGWIDDDSGHGRMKVDGQAEGQWTAQRHK
;
A
#
# COMPACT_ATOMS: atom_id res chain seq x y z
N MET A 1 -57.09 46.30 -67.37
CA MET A 1 -55.93 46.71 -66.54
C MET A 1 -56.26 46.39 -65.08
N LEU A 2 -55.30 45.77 -64.38
CA LEU A 2 -55.40 45.19 -63.03
C LEU A 2 -56.35 43.99 -62.87
N THR A 3 -55.76 42.79 -62.74
CA THR A 3 -56.39 41.61 -62.15
C THR A 3 -55.59 41.22 -60.92
N THR A 4 -56.18 41.49 -59.76
CA THR A 4 -55.62 41.29 -58.42
C THR A 4 -55.62 39.80 -58.06
N LYS A 5 -54.46 39.25 -57.67
CA LYS A 5 -54.33 37.88 -57.18
C LYS A 5 -54.48 37.86 -55.65
N SER A 6 -55.46 37.11 -55.14
CA SER A 6 -55.52 36.69 -53.74
C SER A 6 -54.90 35.29 -53.63
N LEU A 7 -53.86 35.15 -52.80
CA LEU A 7 -53.18 33.88 -52.52
C LEU A 7 -53.67 33.33 -51.17
N LEU A 8 -54.14 32.09 -51.19
CA LEU A 8 -54.54 31.29 -50.03
C LEU A 8 -53.35 30.98 -49.13
N ALA A 9 -53.54 31.11 -47.82
CA ALA A 9 -52.60 30.67 -46.80
C ALA A 9 -52.68 29.15 -46.59
N PHE A 10 -51.54 28.46 -46.69
CA PHE A 10 -51.36 27.06 -46.29
C PHE A 10 -50.92 26.98 -44.83
N ALA A 11 -51.65 26.23 -44.01
CA ALA A 11 -51.25 25.87 -42.66
C ALA A 11 -50.34 24.64 -42.71
N SER A 12 -49.10 24.79 -42.24
CA SER A 12 -48.14 23.68 -42.07
C SER A 12 -48.22 23.12 -40.66
N LEU A 13 -48.61 21.85 -40.57
CA LEU A 13 -48.64 21.05 -39.34
C LEU A 13 -47.22 20.55 -39.02
N LEU A 14 -46.61 21.02 -37.93
CA LEU A 14 -45.35 20.47 -37.41
C LEU A 14 -45.62 19.17 -36.64
N VAL A 15 -45.02 18.07 -37.09
CA VAL A 15 -44.96 16.79 -36.35
C VAL A 15 -43.69 16.78 -35.50
N PHE A 16 -43.85 16.75 -34.17
CA PHE A 16 -42.74 16.51 -33.23
C PHE A 16 -42.49 15.00 -33.12
N LEU A 17 -41.30 14.55 -33.52
CA LEU A 17 -40.80 13.21 -33.21
C LEU A 17 -40.05 13.25 -31.87
N PRO A 18 -40.31 12.34 -30.92
CA PRO A 18 -39.54 12.27 -29.69
C PRO A 18 -38.16 11.65 -29.99
N VAL A 19 -37.10 12.39 -29.71
CA VAL A 19 -35.73 11.86 -29.67
C VAL A 19 -35.60 11.04 -28.41
N GLY A 20 -35.76 9.72 -28.52
CA GLY A 20 -35.44 8.79 -27.45
C GLY A 20 -33.93 8.79 -27.21
N THR A 21 -33.51 9.40 -26.10
CA THR A 21 -32.14 9.26 -25.59
C THR A 21 -31.94 7.81 -25.14
N SER A 22 -31.31 7.00 -25.98
CA SER A 22 -30.76 5.71 -25.59
C SER A 22 -29.65 5.95 -24.56
N VAL A 23 -29.96 5.80 -23.28
CA VAL A 23 -28.93 5.57 -22.25
C VAL A 23 -28.36 4.20 -22.54
N ALA A 24 -27.22 4.15 -23.22
CA ALA A 24 -26.45 2.92 -23.32
C ALA A 24 -26.02 2.56 -21.90
N ALA A 25 -26.57 1.47 -21.37
CA ALA A 25 -26.06 0.86 -20.15
C ALA A 25 -24.60 0.47 -20.42
N GLU A 26 -23.68 1.19 -19.82
CA GLU A 26 -22.26 0.86 -19.80
C GLU A 26 -22.14 -0.49 -19.09
N GLN A 27 -22.00 -1.55 -19.88
CA GLN A 27 -21.69 -2.87 -19.35
C GLN A 27 -20.35 -2.75 -18.63
N THR A 28 -20.37 -2.74 -17.31
CA THR A 28 -19.19 -2.89 -16.46
C THR A 28 -18.64 -4.30 -16.68
N GLN A 29 -17.84 -4.44 -17.72
CA GLN A 29 -17.04 -5.62 -17.99
C GLN A 29 -16.06 -5.75 -16.81
N LYS A 30 -16.28 -6.74 -15.93
CA LYS A 30 -15.30 -7.11 -14.89
C LYS A 30 -13.95 -7.32 -15.58
N PRO A 31 -12.91 -6.51 -15.33
CA PRO A 31 -11.58 -6.86 -15.77
C PRO A 31 -11.09 -7.93 -14.80
N THR A 32 -11.34 -9.18 -15.12
CA THR A 32 -10.60 -10.30 -14.53
C THR A 32 -9.55 -10.63 -15.58
N SER A 33 -8.38 -10.00 -15.48
CA SER A 33 -7.28 -10.36 -16.39
C SER A 33 -6.86 -11.79 -16.09
N GLU A 34 -6.66 -12.60 -17.12
CA GLU A 34 -6.12 -13.95 -16.99
C GLU A 34 -4.79 -13.91 -16.19
N PRO A 35 -4.58 -14.83 -15.23
CA PRO A 35 -3.35 -14.84 -14.47
C PRO A 35 -2.11 -15.08 -15.34
N ARG A 36 -1.07 -14.27 -15.14
CA ARG A 36 0.25 -14.48 -15.74
C ARG A 36 1.12 -15.30 -14.79
N SER A 37 1.51 -16.49 -15.22
CA SER A 37 2.39 -17.39 -14.47
C SER A 37 3.83 -17.30 -14.97
N PHE A 38 4.79 -17.39 -14.05
CA PHE A 38 6.22 -17.36 -14.34
C PHE A 38 6.82 -18.70 -13.91
N ALA A 39 7.12 -19.54 -14.89
CA ALA A 39 7.64 -20.89 -14.67
C ALA A 39 9.14 -20.93 -14.33
N PHE A 40 9.84 -19.78 -14.45
CA PHE A 40 11.29 -19.65 -14.30
C PHE A 40 12.05 -20.73 -15.08
N THR A 41 11.76 -20.86 -16.38
CA THR A 41 12.47 -21.79 -17.27
C THR A 41 13.85 -21.29 -17.64
N ASP A 42 14.04 -19.98 -17.68
CA ASP A 42 15.27 -19.25 -17.90
C ASP A 42 15.21 -17.91 -17.15
N THR A 43 16.16 -17.01 -17.42
CA THR A 43 16.27 -15.69 -16.79
C THR A 43 16.11 -14.53 -17.78
N ALA A 44 15.60 -14.77 -19.00
CA ALA A 44 15.55 -13.76 -20.06
C ALA A 44 14.60 -12.60 -19.74
N ASP A 45 13.52 -12.88 -18.99
CA ASP A 45 12.52 -11.91 -18.56
C ASP A 45 12.81 -11.34 -17.16
N LEU A 46 14.07 -11.40 -16.72
CA LEU A 46 14.49 -10.92 -15.41
C LEU A 46 15.53 -9.80 -15.57
N ILE A 47 15.42 -8.79 -14.70
CA ILE A 47 16.34 -7.66 -14.66
C ILE A 47 16.96 -7.61 -13.25
N PRO A 48 18.12 -8.27 -13.04
CA PRO A 48 18.81 -8.23 -11.76
C PRO A 48 19.40 -6.85 -11.46
N ARG A 49 19.39 -6.48 -10.18
CA ARG A 49 19.95 -5.26 -9.59
C ARG A 49 20.64 -5.63 -8.29
N GLY A 50 21.97 -5.55 -8.28
CA GLY A 50 22.78 -5.98 -7.13
C GLY A 50 22.63 -7.47 -6.80
N ALA A 51 22.20 -8.29 -7.77
CA ALA A 51 21.97 -9.72 -7.61
C ALA A 51 22.41 -10.50 -8.86
N LYS A 52 22.76 -11.77 -8.65
CA LYS A 52 22.90 -12.77 -9.70
C LYS A 52 21.68 -13.69 -9.65
N THR A 53 21.17 -14.06 -10.82
CA THR A 53 20.03 -14.96 -10.96
C THR A 53 20.36 -16.17 -11.81
N GLU A 54 19.87 -17.34 -11.43
CA GLU A 54 19.96 -18.56 -12.21
C GLU A 54 18.76 -19.47 -11.92
N VAL A 55 18.43 -20.35 -12.87
CA VAL A 55 17.38 -21.34 -12.69
C VAL A 55 18.01 -22.63 -12.19
N VAL A 56 17.47 -23.15 -11.09
CA VAL A 56 17.96 -24.38 -10.44
C VAL A 56 16.80 -25.28 -10.02
N GLU A 57 17.12 -26.48 -9.55
CA GLU A 57 16.19 -27.28 -8.77
C GLU A 57 16.47 -27.05 -7.28
N TYR A 58 15.45 -26.65 -6.52
CA TYR A 58 15.51 -26.52 -5.07
C TYR A 58 14.40 -27.34 -4.43
N LYS A 59 14.79 -28.39 -3.68
CA LYS A 59 13.89 -29.28 -2.95
C LYS A 59 12.76 -29.84 -3.83
N GLY A 60 13.14 -30.38 -4.99
CA GLY A 60 12.22 -31.02 -5.93
C GLY A 60 11.36 -30.06 -6.75
N ARG A 61 11.68 -28.76 -6.78
CA ARG A 61 10.97 -27.77 -7.60
C ARG A 61 11.96 -26.96 -8.44
N LYS A 62 11.58 -26.68 -9.69
CA LYS A 62 12.26 -25.65 -10.49
C LYS A 62 12.06 -24.30 -9.81
N ALA A 63 13.14 -23.57 -9.63
CA ALA A 63 13.15 -22.33 -8.88
C ALA A 63 14.10 -21.32 -9.52
N LEU A 64 13.75 -20.05 -9.43
CA LEU A 64 14.69 -18.97 -9.57
C LEU A 64 15.53 -18.88 -8.29
N HIS A 65 16.84 -19.01 -8.42
CA HIS A 65 17.82 -18.77 -7.37
C HIS A 65 18.38 -17.36 -7.54
N ILE A 66 18.31 -16.56 -6.47
CA ILE A 66 18.82 -15.20 -6.40
C ILE A 66 19.92 -15.14 -5.34
N ILE A 67 21.10 -14.71 -5.75
CA ILE A 67 22.25 -14.46 -4.88
C ILE A 67 22.52 -12.96 -4.85
N THR A 68 22.38 -12.35 -3.69
CA THR A 68 22.70 -10.93 -3.49
C THR A 68 24.21 -10.70 -3.62
N GLN A 69 24.61 -9.82 -4.54
CA GLN A 69 26.01 -9.45 -4.74
C GLN A 69 26.42 -8.22 -3.92
N SER A 70 25.44 -7.48 -3.40
CA SER A 70 25.69 -6.35 -2.51
C SER A 70 26.38 -6.79 -1.22
N LYS A 71 27.47 -6.10 -0.84
CA LYS A 71 28.19 -6.35 0.42
C LYS A 71 27.56 -5.69 1.64
N THR A 72 26.58 -4.80 1.43
CA THR A 72 25.99 -3.99 2.50
C THR A 72 24.48 -3.81 2.37
N GLY A 73 23.79 -4.62 1.54
CA GLY A 73 22.38 -4.37 1.26
C GLY A 73 21.64 -5.51 0.59
N SER A 74 20.50 -5.15 0.01
CA SER A 74 19.58 -6.06 -0.67
C SER A 74 20.02 -6.39 -2.10
N GLY A 75 19.53 -7.54 -2.57
CA GLY A 75 19.49 -7.92 -3.97
C GLY A 75 18.06 -7.81 -4.47
N PHE A 76 17.91 -7.45 -5.74
CA PHE A 76 16.59 -7.19 -6.31
C PHE A 76 16.53 -7.66 -7.75
N THR A 77 15.51 -8.45 -8.09
CA THR A 77 15.30 -8.91 -9.47
C THR A 77 13.92 -8.49 -9.94
N LEU A 78 13.87 -7.56 -10.88
CA LEU A 78 12.61 -7.10 -11.49
C LEU A 78 12.13 -8.08 -12.56
N LEU A 79 10.82 -8.27 -12.66
CA LEU A 79 10.20 -8.91 -13.81
C LEU A 79 10.13 -7.93 -14.98
N LYS A 80 10.61 -8.35 -16.14
CA LYS A 80 10.55 -7.57 -17.38
C LYS A 80 9.12 -7.51 -17.90
N ASP A 81 8.73 -6.34 -18.42
CA ASP A 81 7.44 -6.11 -19.08
C ASP A 81 6.23 -6.53 -18.21
N VAL A 82 6.33 -6.28 -16.90
CA VAL A 82 5.24 -6.45 -15.92
C VAL A 82 4.93 -5.10 -15.30
N GLU A 83 3.68 -4.67 -15.44
CA GLU A 83 3.12 -3.54 -14.70
C GLU A 83 1.99 -4.05 -13.80
N PHE A 84 1.99 -3.61 -12.55
CA PHE A 84 1.04 -3.99 -11.52
C PHE A 84 0.55 -2.73 -10.78
N ARG A 85 -0.76 -2.67 -10.56
CA ARG A 85 -1.41 -1.65 -9.73
C ARG A 85 -2.17 -2.32 -8.59
N ASP A 86 -3.26 -3.01 -8.94
CA ASP A 86 -4.12 -3.73 -8.01
C ASP A 86 -4.31 -5.17 -8.50
N GLY A 87 -4.54 -6.09 -7.57
CA GLY A 87 -4.70 -7.50 -7.86
C GLY A 87 -4.02 -8.40 -6.83
N THR A 88 -3.60 -9.58 -7.29
CA THR A 88 -3.01 -10.61 -6.44
C THR A 88 -1.66 -11.05 -6.99
N ILE A 89 -0.68 -11.17 -6.10
CA ILE A 89 0.64 -11.74 -6.37
C ILE A 89 0.81 -12.98 -5.49
N GLU A 90 1.08 -14.13 -6.10
CA GLU A 90 1.30 -15.39 -5.40
C GLU A 90 2.66 -15.95 -5.77
N ALA A 91 3.41 -16.49 -4.81
CA ALA A 91 4.64 -17.24 -5.07
C ALA A 91 4.94 -18.21 -3.92
N ASP A 92 5.73 -19.24 -4.19
CA ASP A 92 6.41 -20.01 -3.15
C ASP A 92 7.83 -19.46 -3.00
N VAL A 93 8.24 -19.19 -1.76
CA VAL A 93 9.55 -18.61 -1.44
C VAL A 93 10.30 -19.47 -0.42
N ALA A 94 11.63 -19.52 -0.52
CA ALA A 94 12.47 -20.15 0.50
C ALA A 94 13.78 -19.35 0.67
N ALA A 95 14.11 -19.00 1.91
CA ALA A 95 15.38 -18.35 2.26
C ALA A 95 16.27 -19.33 3.01
N LYS A 96 17.37 -19.75 2.39
CA LYS A 96 18.40 -20.56 3.04
C LYS A 96 19.48 -19.63 3.60
N ILE A 97 19.57 -19.54 4.91
CA ILE A 97 20.56 -18.72 5.60
C ILE A 97 21.95 -19.35 5.42
N THR A 98 22.93 -18.56 4.98
CA THR A 98 24.30 -19.01 4.69
C THR A 98 25.35 -18.37 5.58
N THR A 99 24.95 -17.49 6.50
CA THR A 99 25.88 -16.87 7.44
C THR A 99 26.49 -17.89 8.40
N PRO A 100 27.75 -17.68 8.84
CA PRO A 100 28.40 -18.54 9.83
C PRO A 100 27.63 -18.62 11.16
N PRO A 101 27.80 -19.70 11.93
CA PRO A 101 27.30 -19.78 13.30
C PRO A 101 27.72 -18.56 14.14
N GLY A 102 26.81 -18.07 14.98
CA GLY A 102 27.03 -16.88 15.82
C GLY A 102 26.76 -15.54 15.12
N VAL A 103 26.64 -15.51 13.79
CA VAL A 103 26.17 -14.32 13.07
C VAL A 103 24.65 -14.37 12.94
N ARG A 104 23.95 -13.42 13.57
CA ARG A 104 22.49 -13.38 13.51
C ARG A 104 22.01 -12.81 12.17
N MET A 105 21.52 -13.68 11.29
CA MET A 105 20.69 -13.34 10.14
C MET A 105 19.42 -14.20 10.13
N PRO A 106 18.22 -13.61 10.25
CA PRO A 106 16.97 -14.39 10.25
C PRO A 106 16.48 -14.72 8.83
N GLY A 107 17.23 -14.37 7.79
CA GLY A 107 16.76 -14.34 6.40
C GLY A 107 15.90 -13.11 6.12
N PHE A 108 15.83 -12.70 4.86
CA PHE A 108 15.20 -11.50 4.36
C PHE A 108 14.77 -11.69 2.90
N ILE A 109 13.69 -12.44 2.70
CA ILE A 109 13.14 -12.75 1.37
C ILE A 109 11.77 -12.11 1.20
N GLY A 110 11.47 -11.55 0.03
CA GLY A 110 10.22 -10.83 -0.14
C GLY A 110 9.80 -10.58 -1.58
N ILE A 111 8.67 -9.91 -1.71
CA ILE A 111 8.12 -9.48 -2.99
C ILE A 111 7.85 -7.98 -2.88
N ALA A 112 8.52 -7.23 -3.75
CA ALA A 112 8.21 -5.83 -3.97
C ALA A 112 7.18 -5.68 -5.08
N PHE A 113 6.35 -4.65 -4.94
CA PHE A 113 5.31 -4.32 -5.90
C PHE A 113 5.21 -2.81 -6.08
N ARG A 114 4.63 -2.40 -7.21
CA ARG A 114 4.60 -1.00 -7.66
C ARG A 114 6.02 -0.40 -7.70
N ALA A 115 7.01 -1.21 -8.06
CA ALA A 115 8.40 -0.82 -8.07
C ALA A 115 8.73 0.03 -9.30
N ARG A 116 9.51 1.10 -9.11
CA ARG A 116 10.08 1.85 -10.25
C ARG A 116 11.09 0.99 -11.03
N PRO A 117 11.30 1.24 -12.35
CA PRO A 117 12.23 0.44 -13.17
C PRO A 117 13.69 0.43 -12.70
N ASP A 118 14.09 1.46 -11.95
CA ASP A 118 15.41 1.59 -11.34
C ASP A 118 15.48 1.02 -9.91
N ALA A 119 14.37 0.48 -9.40
CA ALA A 119 14.21 -0.01 -8.03
C ALA A 119 14.50 1.06 -6.95
N SER A 120 14.37 2.34 -7.27
CA SER A 120 14.58 3.43 -6.31
C SER A 120 13.44 3.58 -5.29
N ARG A 121 12.22 3.18 -5.68
CA ARG A 121 11.02 3.22 -4.85
C ARG A 121 10.14 2.01 -5.12
N TYR A 122 9.58 1.44 -4.05
CA TYR A 122 8.69 0.30 -4.11
C TYR A 122 8.02 0.04 -2.76
N GLU A 123 6.87 -0.64 -2.82
CA GLU A 123 6.30 -1.30 -1.65
C GLU A 123 6.91 -2.69 -1.49
N LEU A 124 7.12 -3.16 -0.26
CA LEU A 124 7.72 -4.46 0.01
C LEU A 124 7.03 -5.17 1.18
N PHE A 125 6.61 -6.42 0.94
CA PHE A 125 6.46 -7.40 2.01
C PHE A 125 7.65 -8.35 1.99
N TYR A 126 8.29 -8.52 3.15
CA TYR A 126 9.37 -9.48 3.30
C TYR A 126 9.23 -10.30 4.58
N LEU A 127 9.83 -11.49 4.55
CA LEU A 127 9.79 -12.51 5.57
C LEU A 127 11.16 -12.64 6.21
N ARG A 128 11.17 -13.02 7.49
CA ARG A 128 12.36 -13.33 8.28
C ARG A 128 12.20 -14.70 8.92
N PRO A 129 12.37 -15.81 8.18
CA PRO A 129 12.02 -17.14 8.68
C PRO A 129 12.71 -17.55 9.98
N GLY A 130 13.95 -17.12 10.21
CA GLY A 130 14.68 -17.38 11.45
C GLY A 130 14.06 -16.70 12.68
N ASN A 131 13.28 -15.62 12.52
CA ASN A 131 12.58 -14.98 13.63
C ASN A 131 11.36 -15.79 14.09
N SER A 132 10.75 -16.58 13.22
CA SER A 132 9.55 -17.38 13.56
C SER A 132 9.81 -18.39 14.68
N LYS A 133 11.07 -18.81 14.86
CA LYS A 133 11.50 -19.79 15.86
C LYS A 133 12.39 -19.18 16.95
N ALA A 134 12.44 -17.85 17.03
CA ALA A 134 13.15 -17.19 18.11
C ALA A 134 12.46 -17.47 19.46
N GLU A 135 13.25 -17.65 20.51
CA GLU A 135 12.73 -17.74 21.89
C GLU A 135 12.28 -16.36 22.42
N ASP A 136 12.86 -15.27 21.89
CA ASP A 136 12.47 -13.91 22.24
C ASP A 136 11.14 -13.52 21.56
N GLN A 137 10.15 -13.15 22.37
CA GLN A 137 8.80 -12.86 21.89
C GLN A 137 8.73 -11.62 20.98
N ALA A 138 9.54 -10.58 21.25
CA ALA A 138 9.58 -9.41 20.41
C ALA A 138 10.12 -9.78 19.02
N MET A 139 11.19 -10.57 18.96
CA MET A 139 11.75 -11.09 17.72
C MET A 139 10.76 -11.95 16.94
N ARG A 140 9.98 -12.83 17.61
CA ARG A 140 8.93 -13.62 16.93
C ARG A 140 7.91 -12.74 16.21
N ASN A 141 7.54 -11.61 16.80
CA ASN A 141 6.62 -10.64 16.20
C ASN A 141 7.22 -9.90 14.99
N HIS A 142 8.46 -10.17 14.62
CA HIS A 142 9.16 -9.61 13.46
C HIS A 142 9.40 -10.67 12.38
N SER A 143 8.48 -11.62 12.21
CA SER A 143 8.59 -12.71 11.22
C SER A 143 8.15 -12.29 9.81
N VAL A 144 7.18 -11.39 9.72
CA VAL A 144 6.79 -10.70 8.48
C VAL A 144 6.86 -9.19 8.69
N GLN A 145 7.18 -8.45 7.64
CA GLN A 145 7.34 -7.00 7.69
C GLN A 145 6.86 -6.37 6.38
N TYR A 146 6.18 -5.24 6.50
CA TYR A 146 5.97 -4.28 5.42
C TYR A 146 6.96 -3.12 5.50
N SER A 147 7.45 -2.66 4.34
CA SER A 147 8.23 -1.44 4.15
C SER A 147 7.76 -0.71 2.89
N SER A 148 8.05 0.59 2.83
CA SER A 148 7.97 1.38 1.59
C SER A 148 9.28 2.14 1.41
N GLU A 149 10.13 1.67 0.52
CA GLU A 149 11.49 2.17 0.39
C GLU A 149 11.52 3.42 -0.52
N PRO A 150 12.37 4.43 -0.22
CA PRO A 150 13.33 4.48 0.89
C PRO A 150 12.81 5.16 2.17
N ASP A 151 11.66 5.83 2.10
CA ASP A 151 11.24 6.79 3.14
C ASP A 151 10.64 6.11 4.39
N PHE A 152 10.07 4.91 4.24
CA PHE A 152 9.42 4.15 5.30
C PHE A 152 9.98 2.73 5.41
N GLY A 153 11.29 2.64 5.64
CA GLY A 153 11.93 1.40 6.05
C GLY A 153 11.49 0.97 7.46
N TRP A 154 11.85 -0.28 7.83
CA TRP A 154 11.45 -0.86 9.12
C TRP A 154 11.80 -0.01 10.36
N PRO A 155 12.93 0.73 10.46
CA PRO A 155 13.24 1.50 11.67
C PRO A 155 12.25 2.65 11.88
N VAL A 156 11.88 3.31 10.78
CA VAL A 156 10.93 4.42 10.77
C VAL A 156 9.56 3.90 11.16
N LEU A 157 9.08 2.86 10.47
CA LEU A 157 7.76 2.30 10.70
C LEU A 157 7.59 1.77 12.12
N ARG A 158 8.57 1.04 12.67
CA ARG A 158 8.48 0.50 14.04
C ARG A 158 8.51 1.60 15.10
N THR A 159 9.31 2.64 14.88
CA THR A 159 9.41 3.75 15.85
C THR A 159 8.15 4.61 15.84
N GLN A 160 7.62 4.91 14.66
CA GLN A 160 6.43 5.74 14.52
C GLN A 160 5.14 4.99 14.86
N TRP A 161 5.05 3.71 14.47
CA TRP A 161 3.84 2.88 14.55
C TRP A 161 4.20 1.46 15.01
N PRO A 162 4.55 1.29 16.30
CA PRO A 162 4.98 0.00 16.84
C PRO A 162 3.89 -1.07 16.63
N ALA A 163 4.32 -2.30 16.31
CA ALA A 163 3.45 -3.46 16.12
C ALA A 163 2.40 -3.37 14.98
N ILE A 164 2.44 -2.35 14.11
CA ILE A 164 1.46 -2.19 13.02
C ILE A 164 1.91 -2.83 11.71
N TYR A 165 3.19 -2.67 11.36
CA TYR A 165 3.72 -3.07 10.05
C TYR A 165 4.53 -4.37 10.10
N GLU A 166 4.39 -5.12 11.17
CA GLU A 166 5.11 -6.36 11.44
C GLU A 166 4.25 -7.31 12.26
N ALA A 167 4.41 -8.62 12.02
CA ALA A 167 3.66 -9.63 12.74
C ALA A 167 4.45 -10.95 12.86
N TYR A 168 3.99 -11.80 13.78
CA TYR A 168 4.39 -13.20 13.84
C TYR A 168 3.69 -14.01 12.74
N THR A 169 4.39 -14.98 12.18
CA THR A 169 3.81 -16.04 11.36
C THR A 169 4.74 -17.24 11.40
N ASP A 170 4.16 -18.44 11.47
CA ASP A 170 4.95 -19.67 11.49
C ASP A 170 5.56 -20.01 10.12
N MET A 171 6.88 -20.18 10.09
CA MET A 171 7.66 -20.55 8.92
C MET A 171 9.00 -21.17 9.33
N GLN A 172 9.71 -21.74 8.36
CA GLN A 172 10.99 -22.43 8.58
C GLN A 172 12.04 -21.93 7.59
N PRO A 173 13.28 -21.63 8.03
CA PRO A 173 14.38 -21.34 7.11
C PRO A 173 14.63 -22.49 6.14
N GLY A 174 14.88 -22.17 4.87
CA GLY A 174 15.14 -23.15 3.81
C GLY A 174 13.95 -24.04 3.43
N GLU A 175 12.75 -23.76 3.92
CA GLU A 175 11.53 -24.45 3.53
C GLU A 175 10.66 -23.57 2.63
N TRP A 176 9.93 -24.22 1.72
CA TRP A 176 8.96 -23.54 0.87
C TRP A 176 7.83 -22.95 1.72
N THR A 177 7.70 -21.63 1.65
CA THR A 177 6.64 -20.86 2.27
C THR A 177 5.77 -20.27 1.17
N ARG A 178 4.46 -20.56 1.17
CA ARG A 178 3.54 -19.98 0.19
C ARG A 178 3.18 -18.56 0.61
N VAL A 179 3.35 -17.60 -0.30
CA VAL A 179 3.04 -16.19 -0.12
C VAL A 179 1.91 -15.81 -1.07
N LYS A 180 0.93 -15.07 -0.55
CA LYS A 180 -0.05 -14.35 -1.36
C LYS A 180 -0.15 -12.91 -0.84
N ILE A 181 -0.07 -11.94 -1.75
CA ILE A 181 -0.27 -10.52 -1.49
C ILE A 181 -1.49 -10.07 -2.28
N GLU A 182 -2.50 -9.56 -1.60
CA GLU A 182 -3.65 -8.89 -2.22
C GLU A 182 -3.47 -7.38 -2.08
N VAL A 183 -3.60 -6.66 -3.19
CA VAL A 183 -3.44 -5.20 -3.24
C VAL A 183 -4.70 -4.58 -3.84
N HIS A 184 -5.30 -3.66 -3.09
CA HIS A 184 -6.52 -2.93 -3.45
C HIS A 184 -6.32 -1.46 -3.09
N GLY A 185 -6.17 -0.60 -4.09
CA GLY A 185 -5.90 0.82 -3.88
C GLY A 185 -4.72 1.09 -2.94
N ARG A 186 -4.98 1.70 -1.78
CA ARG A 186 -3.96 2.00 -0.76
C ARG A 186 -3.87 0.94 0.34
N ARG A 187 -4.45 -0.25 0.13
CA ARG A 187 -4.47 -1.33 1.11
C ARG A 187 -3.80 -2.57 0.56
N ALA A 188 -3.07 -3.28 1.40
CA ALA A 188 -2.54 -4.60 1.07
C ALA A 188 -2.69 -5.60 2.21
N LYS A 189 -2.80 -6.88 1.85
CA LYS A 189 -2.88 -8.00 2.79
C LYS A 189 -1.89 -9.07 2.40
N LEU A 190 -1.08 -9.50 3.36
CA LEU A 190 -0.15 -10.62 3.22
C LEU A 190 -0.77 -11.87 3.85
N TYR A 191 -0.75 -12.97 3.09
CA TYR A 191 -1.18 -14.30 3.53
C TYR A 191 -0.01 -15.26 3.39
N ILE A 192 0.17 -16.10 4.40
CA ILE A 192 1.25 -17.08 4.45
C ILE A 192 0.67 -18.49 4.59
N ASN A 193 1.30 -19.45 3.90
CA ASN A 193 0.98 -20.88 3.95
C ASN A 193 -0.50 -21.20 3.70
N GLY A 194 -1.16 -20.44 2.82
CA GLY A 194 -2.55 -20.66 2.46
C GLY A 194 -3.56 -20.36 3.57
N SER A 195 -3.15 -19.63 4.62
CA SER A 195 -4.07 -19.20 5.69
C SER A 195 -5.30 -18.47 5.11
N PRO A 196 -6.52 -18.75 5.60
CA PRO A 196 -7.71 -17.99 5.21
C PRO A 196 -7.71 -16.56 5.77
N ASN A 197 -6.92 -16.31 6.82
CA ASN A 197 -6.76 -15.00 7.45
C ASN A 197 -5.40 -14.39 7.07
N PRO A 198 -5.33 -13.07 6.83
CA PRO A 198 -4.06 -12.42 6.53
C PRO A 198 -3.13 -12.43 7.76
N SER A 199 -1.85 -12.71 7.51
CA SER A 199 -0.77 -12.59 8.48
C SER A 199 -0.45 -11.14 8.82
N LEU A 200 -0.61 -10.23 7.85
CA LEU A 200 -0.38 -8.80 8.03
C LEU A 200 -1.33 -8.01 7.11
N ILE A 201 -1.95 -6.97 7.66
CA ILE A 201 -2.83 -6.05 6.93
C ILE A 201 -2.20 -4.66 7.01
N VAL A 202 -1.96 -4.05 5.85
CA VAL A 202 -1.50 -2.68 5.75
C VAL A 202 -2.63 -1.85 5.17
N ASP A 203 -3.16 -0.96 6.00
CA ASP A 203 -4.17 0.02 5.60
C ASP A 203 -3.50 1.40 5.51
N GLY A 204 -3.46 1.98 4.31
CA GLY A 204 -2.64 3.15 4.00
C GLY A 204 -1.18 2.80 3.72
N LEU A 205 -0.96 2.03 2.64
CA LEU A 205 0.31 1.90 1.91
C LEU A 205 0.97 3.27 1.74
N LYS A 206 2.30 3.33 1.83
CA LYS A 206 3.05 4.57 2.02
C LYS A 206 3.68 5.13 0.75
N GLY A 207 3.75 4.33 -0.31
CA GLY A 207 4.30 4.69 -1.60
C GLY A 207 3.40 5.64 -2.37
N GLU A 208 4.02 6.60 -3.04
CA GLU A 208 3.34 7.50 -3.99
C GLU A 208 3.00 6.78 -5.29
N ASP A 209 3.82 5.83 -5.74
CA ASP A 209 3.56 5.14 -7.01
C ASP A 209 2.38 4.16 -6.86
N LEU A 210 1.23 4.49 -7.46
CA LEU A 210 0.06 3.60 -7.49
C LEU A 210 0.23 2.43 -8.48
N ARG A 211 1.28 2.44 -9.31
CA ARG A 211 1.58 1.39 -10.28
C ARG A 211 3.09 1.26 -10.48
N GLY A 212 3.53 0.09 -10.89
CA GLY A 212 4.93 -0.19 -11.23
C GLY A 212 5.19 -1.68 -11.39
N GLY A 213 6.46 -2.06 -11.43
CA GLY A 213 6.87 -3.45 -11.59
C GLY A 213 6.68 -4.32 -10.34
N ILE A 214 6.93 -5.61 -10.53
CA ILE A 214 7.10 -6.59 -9.45
C ILE A 214 8.59 -6.93 -9.34
N GLY A 215 9.10 -6.96 -8.12
CA GLY A 215 10.47 -7.33 -7.80
C GLY A 215 10.56 -8.49 -6.82
N LEU A 216 11.51 -9.38 -7.05
CA LEU A 216 11.85 -10.48 -6.16
C LEU A 216 13.04 -10.03 -5.31
N TYR A 217 12.80 -9.94 -4.00
CA TYR A 217 13.73 -9.34 -3.04
C TYR A 217 14.52 -10.43 -2.31
N SER A 218 15.83 -10.24 -2.25
CA SER A 218 16.78 -11.06 -1.49
C SER A 218 17.71 -10.17 -0.66
N PHE A 219 18.47 -10.77 0.24
CA PHE A 219 19.47 -10.04 1.02
C PHE A 219 20.82 -10.76 1.06
N MET A 220 21.84 -10.11 1.60
CA MET A 220 23.13 -10.74 1.82
C MET A 220 23.07 -11.79 2.94
N GLY A 221 23.96 -12.78 2.89
CA GLY A 221 24.05 -13.83 3.91
C GLY A 221 22.96 -14.91 3.79
N GLU A 222 22.31 -15.00 2.63
CA GLU A 222 21.33 -16.03 2.30
C GLU A 222 21.38 -16.39 0.81
N GLU A 223 20.77 -17.52 0.49
CA GLU A 223 20.34 -17.92 -0.86
C GLU A 223 18.81 -17.81 -0.91
N ALA A 224 18.27 -17.05 -1.86
CA ALA A 224 16.84 -16.83 -2.00
C ALA A 224 16.27 -17.60 -3.19
N TYR A 225 15.18 -18.32 -2.98
CA TYR A 225 14.54 -19.18 -3.97
C TYR A 225 13.08 -18.80 -4.18
N PHE A 226 12.66 -18.69 -5.43
CA PHE A 226 11.29 -18.38 -5.83
C PHE A 226 10.76 -19.41 -6.83
N SER A 227 9.52 -19.84 -6.65
CA SER A 227 8.83 -20.75 -7.56
C SER A 227 7.34 -20.41 -7.64
N ASN A 228 6.64 -20.95 -8.64
CA ASN A 228 5.19 -20.82 -8.82
C ASN A 228 4.67 -19.36 -8.74
N LEU A 229 5.45 -18.41 -9.26
CA LEU A 229 5.04 -17.01 -9.26
C LEU A 229 3.86 -16.81 -10.22
N LYS A 230 2.79 -16.19 -9.73
CA LYS A 230 1.57 -15.91 -10.46
C LYS A 230 1.08 -14.51 -10.11
N ILE A 231 0.74 -13.73 -11.14
CA ILE A 231 0.22 -12.37 -11.00
C ILE A 231 -1.16 -12.33 -11.66
N THR A 232 -2.15 -11.84 -10.93
CA THR A 232 -3.51 -11.64 -11.44
C THR A 232 -3.88 -10.18 -11.21
N SER A 233 -4.03 -9.39 -12.27
CA SER A 233 -4.44 -7.99 -12.13
C SER A 233 -5.95 -7.90 -11.87
N ALA A 234 -6.35 -6.87 -11.14
CA ALA A 234 -7.75 -6.53 -10.89
C ALA A 234 -8.08 -5.15 -11.48
N ALA A 235 -9.37 -4.82 -11.51
CA ALA A 235 -9.82 -3.45 -11.74
C ALA A 235 -9.12 -2.53 -10.73
N PRO A 236 -8.37 -1.50 -11.17
CA PRO A 236 -7.79 -0.56 -10.24
C PRO A 236 -8.87 0.20 -9.47
N GLU A 237 -8.68 0.38 -8.16
CA GLU A 237 -9.50 1.33 -7.42
C GLU A 237 -9.32 2.74 -8.03
N PRO A 238 -10.40 3.54 -8.14
CA PRO A 238 -10.39 4.84 -8.80
C PRO A 238 -9.73 5.94 -7.95
N ILE A 239 -8.67 5.59 -7.21
CA ILE A 239 -7.88 6.53 -6.42
C ILE A 239 -6.86 7.27 -7.30
N LYS A 240 -6.57 8.50 -6.90
CA LYS A 240 -5.52 9.35 -7.47
C LYS A 240 -4.72 9.96 -6.33
N ASN A 241 -3.50 10.33 -6.64
CA ASN A 241 -2.71 11.12 -5.72
C ASN A 241 -3.01 12.61 -5.89
N GLY A 242 -2.38 13.42 -5.04
CA GLY A 242 -2.46 14.87 -5.10
C GLY A 242 -3.67 15.47 -4.40
N GLY A 243 -4.35 14.71 -3.53
CA GLY A 243 -5.50 15.22 -2.76
C GLY A 243 -5.14 16.46 -1.95
N GLU A 244 -5.94 17.52 -2.12
CA GLU A 244 -5.71 18.81 -1.46
C GLU A 244 -6.09 18.73 0.01
N ALA A 245 -5.10 18.84 0.89
CA ALA A 245 -5.28 18.78 2.33
C ALA A 245 -5.76 20.09 2.95
N ALA A 246 -5.55 21.23 2.28
CA ALA A 246 -6.04 22.52 2.78
C ALA A 246 -7.57 22.56 2.81
N GLY A 247 -8.10 23.27 3.80
CA GLY A 247 -9.53 23.42 4.06
C GLY A 247 -9.94 22.89 5.43
N MET A 248 -11.24 22.95 5.67
CA MET A 248 -11.86 22.48 6.90
C MET A 248 -12.35 21.04 6.71
N TRP A 249 -12.17 20.22 7.75
CA TRP A 249 -12.44 18.79 7.75
C TRP A 249 -13.17 18.39 9.03
N ASP A 250 -14.23 17.61 8.89
CA ASP A 250 -14.85 16.88 10.00
C ASP A 250 -14.07 15.57 10.18
N VAL A 251 -13.54 15.33 11.38
CA VAL A 251 -12.61 14.23 11.66
C VAL A 251 -13.19 13.32 12.74
N ALA A 252 -13.11 12.02 12.51
CA ALA A 252 -13.46 10.99 13.47
C ALA A 252 -12.28 10.05 13.71
N PHE A 253 -11.98 9.78 14.97
CA PHE A 253 -11.01 8.77 15.41
C PHE A 253 -11.75 7.55 15.91
N ASN A 254 -11.29 6.38 15.50
CA ASN A 254 -11.70 5.09 16.02
C ASN A 254 -10.49 4.43 16.68
N THR A 255 -10.41 4.52 18.01
CA THR A 255 -9.27 4.06 18.80
C THR A 255 -9.61 2.85 19.67
N ASP A 256 -8.58 2.16 20.12
CA ASP A 256 -8.67 1.11 21.14
C ASP A 256 -9.25 1.60 22.49
N ALA A 257 -9.23 2.90 22.75
CA ALA A 257 -9.86 3.52 23.91
C ALA A 257 -11.29 4.04 23.66
N GLY A 258 -11.79 4.00 22.42
CA GLY A 258 -13.12 4.47 22.03
C GLY A 258 -13.10 5.55 20.94
N PRO A 259 -14.28 5.95 20.44
CA PRO A 259 -14.39 6.95 19.39
C PRO A 259 -14.12 8.37 19.92
N MET A 260 -13.54 9.21 19.09
CA MET A 260 -13.41 10.65 19.31
C MET A 260 -13.72 11.41 18.03
N LYS A 261 -14.06 12.69 18.12
CA LYS A 261 -14.33 13.55 16.98
C LYS A 261 -13.79 14.96 17.17
N GLY A 262 -13.66 15.66 16.07
CA GLY A 262 -13.29 17.06 16.04
C GLY A 262 -13.28 17.60 14.62
N THR A 263 -12.78 18.81 14.48
CA THR A 263 -12.57 19.47 13.19
C THR A 263 -11.12 19.87 13.05
N MET A 264 -10.57 19.70 11.84
CA MET A 264 -9.28 20.28 11.46
C MET A 264 -9.49 21.38 10.43
N ASN A 265 -8.85 22.53 10.62
CA ASN A 265 -8.74 23.54 9.58
C ASN A 265 -7.28 23.67 9.16
N LEU A 266 -6.97 23.22 7.95
CA LEU A 266 -5.61 23.10 7.44
C LEU A 266 -5.34 24.14 6.35
N THR A 267 -4.11 24.61 6.35
CA THR A 267 -3.49 25.43 5.31
C THR A 267 -2.28 24.69 4.79
N ARG A 268 -1.98 24.84 3.50
CA ARG A 268 -0.85 24.17 2.85
C ARG A 268 0.04 25.19 2.15
N ASP A 269 1.33 25.13 2.46
CA ASP A 269 2.39 25.80 1.72
C ASP A 269 3.33 24.72 1.16
N ASN A 270 3.16 24.41 -0.12
CA ASN A 270 3.87 23.33 -0.79
C ASN A 270 3.72 21.99 -0.03
N ASN A 271 4.80 21.51 0.59
CA ASN A 271 4.86 20.25 1.34
C ASN A 271 4.67 20.45 2.84
N LYS A 272 4.39 21.67 3.32
CA LYS A 272 4.15 21.98 4.73
C LYS A 272 2.66 22.19 4.98
N LEU A 273 2.18 21.62 6.07
CA LEU A 273 0.83 21.82 6.59
C LEU A 273 0.88 22.55 7.94
N SER A 274 -0.03 23.48 8.11
CA SER A 274 -0.30 24.18 9.37
C SER A 274 -1.79 24.36 9.56
N GLY A 275 -2.27 24.42 10.80
CA GLY A 275 -3.70 24.59 11.03
C GLY A 275 -4.09 24.52 12.48
N THR A 276 -5.37 24.27 12.71
CA THR A 276 -5.92 24.05 14.05
C THR A 276 -6.75 22.78 14.11
N TRP A 277 -6.74 22.15 15.29
CA TRP A 277 -7.66 21.11 15.71
C TRP A 277 -8.59 21.67 16.78
N SER A 278 -9.88 21.34 16.72
CA SER A 278 -10.83 21.57 17.81
C SER A 278 -11.74 20.35 17.98
N GLY A 279 -11.94 19.86 19.20
CA GLY A 279 -12.79 18.70 19.47
C GLY A 279 -12.43 17.99 20.77
N ASP A 280 -12.61 16.66 20.80
CA ASP A 280 -12.50 15.86 22.03
C ASP A 280 -11.11 15.86 22.70
N LEU A 281 -10.07 16.35 22.01
CA LEU A 281 -8.70 16.48 22.53
C LEU A 281 -8.33 17.91 22.94
N GLY A 282 -9.25 18.87 22.83
CA GLY A 282 -9.06 20.28 23.14
C GLY A 282 -9.42 21.20 21.98
N ASP A 283 -9.48 22.50 22.27
CA ASP A 283 -9.93 23.54 21.35
C ASP A 283 -8.76 24.37 20.80
N ASN A 284 -8.82 24.69 19.51
CA ASN A 284 -7.87 25.57 18.80
C ASN A 284 -6.40 25.15 18.98
N LEU A 285 -6.15 23.85 19.04
CA LEU A 285 -4.81 23.29 19.19
C LEU A 285 -4.02 23.46 17.89
N PRO A 286 -2.79 23.98 17.93
CA PRO A 286 -2.00 24.16 16.72
C PRO A 286 -1.61 22.81 16.12
N VAL A 287 -1.92 22.64 14.84
CA VAL A 287 -1.54 21.49 14.02
C VAL A 287 -0.37 21.90 13.13
N SER A 288 0.61 21.01 13.02
CA SER A 288 1.71 21.11 12.06
C SER A 288 1.91 19.78 11.36
N GLY A 289 2.46 19.79 10.14
CA GLY A 289 2.68 18.54 9.43
C GLY A 289 3.30 18.69 8.06
N THR A 290 3.37 17.57 7.36
CA THR A 290 3.86 17.49 5.98
C THR A 290 2.77 16.98 5.05
N TRP A 291 2.89 17.36 3.78
CA TRP A 291 2.10 16.85 2.69
C TRP A 291 3.03 16.36 1.58
N ARG A 292 2.76 15.18 1.04
CA ARG A 292 3.46 14.64 -0.14
C ARG A 292 2.47 13.87 -1.00
N ASP A 293 2.06 14.49 -2.10
CA ASP A 293 1.22 13.87 -3.13
C ASP A 293 -0.10 13.30 -2.57
N GLY A 294 -0.70 13.97 -1.59
CA GLY A 294 -1.92 13.54 -0.89
C GLY A 294 -1.67 12.78 0.42
N TYR A 295 -0.46 12.27 0.65
CA TYR A 295 -0.09 11.69 1.95
C TYR A 295 0.19 12.80 2.96
N VAL A 296 -0.36 12.68 4.17
CA VAL A 296 -0.18 13.64 5.26
C VAL A 296 0.43 12.98 6.49
N GLU A 297 1.30 13.70 7.18
CA GLU A 297 1.76 13.39 8.53
C GLU A 297 1.55 14.63 9.39
N LEU A 298 0.57 14.57 10.30
CA LEU A 298 0.15 15.69 11.14
C LEU A 298 0.48 15.40 12.60
N VAL A 299 0.80 16.46 13.34
CA VAL A 299 1.01 16.42 14.79
C VAL A 299 0.40 17.65 15.44
N PHE A 300 -0.23 17.43 16.59
CA PHE A 300 -0.64 18.46 17.55
C PHE A 300 -0.52 17.90 18.96
N THR A 301 -0.64 18.76 19.98
CA THR A 301 -0.59 18.32 21.38
C THR A 301 -1.95 18.55 22.01
N GLY A 302 -2.63 17.47 22.40
CA GLY A 302 -3.99 17.51 22.95
C GLY A 302 -4.06 16.95 24.36
N THR A 303 -5.14 17.28 25.06
CA THR A 303 -5.43 16.76 26.41
C THR A 303 -6.20 15.46 26.27
N TRP A 304 -5.64 14.38 26.83
CA TRP A 304 -6.29 13.08 26.82
C TRP A 304 -7.27 12.94 28.00
N ARG A 305 -8.57 13.09 27.74
CA ARG A 305 -9.62 12.96 28.79
C ARG A 305 -9.28 13.83 30.02
N ASP A 306 -9.30 13.24 31.21
CA ASP A 306 -8.96 13.89 32.48
C ASP A 306 -7.46 13.87 32.80
N SER A 307 -6.59 13.53 31.83
CA SER A 307 -5.13 13.55 32.03
C SER A 307 -4.65 14.97 32.30
N ALA A 308 -3.86 15.13 33.36
CA ALA A 308 -3.23 16.40 33.71
C ALA A 308 -2.16 16.83 32.70
N ALA A 309 -1.58 15.89 31.95
CA ALA A 309 -0.51 16.16 30.98
C ALA A 309 -1.03 16.01 29.54
N PRO A 310 -0.89 17.05 28.69
CA PRO A 310 -1.12 16.94 27.27
C PRO A 310 -0.16 15.95 26.61
N ALA A 311 -0.63 15.25 25.58
CA ALA A 311 0.14 14.26 24.84
C ALA A 311 0.19 14.60 23.35
N PRO A 312 1.33 14.36 22.67
CA PRO A 312 1.39 14.44 21.22
C PRO A 312 0.38 13.49 20.58
N THR A 313 -0.44 14.03 19.69
CA THR A 313 -1.36 13.28 18.84
C THR A 313 -0.84 13.31 17.42
N ARG A 314 -0.68 12.14 16.82
CA ARG A 314 -0.10 11.97 15.47
C ARG A 314 -1.12 11.33 14.55
N LEU A 315 -1.27 11.88 13.37
CA LEU A 315 -2.07 11.32 12.28
C LEU A 315 -1.14 11.09 11.10
N ALA A 316 -1.27 9.94 10.45
CA ALA A 316 -0.61 9.70 9.17
C ALA A 316 -1.57 8.96 8.23
N GLY A 317 -1.72 9.42 6.99
CA GLY A 317 -2.73 8.87 6.09
C GLY A 317 -2.82 9.59 4.77
N TRP A 318 -3.88 9.33 4.03
CA TRP A 318 -4.11 9.87 2.70
C TRP A 318 -5.32 10.79 2.68
N ILE A 319 -5.20 11.85 1.90
CA ILE A 319 -6.30 12.68 1.44
C ILE A 319 -6.61 12.24 0.01
N ASP A 320 -7.83 11.77 -0.20
CA ASP A 320 -8.37 11.37 -1.49
C ASP A 320 -9.65 12.20 -1.73
N ASP A 321 -9.50 13.27 -2.52
CA ASP A 321 -10.52 14.28 -2.84
C ASP A 321 -11.17 14.96 -1.61
N ASP A 322 -12.43 14.64 -1.33
CA ASP A 322 -13.21 15.17 -0.21
C ASP A 322 -13.20 14.25 1.02
N SER A 323 -12.33 13.23 1.00
CA SER A 323 -12.17 12.27 2.09
C SER A 323 -10.72 12.15 2.53
N GLY A 324 -10.52 11.79 3.78
CA GLY A 324 -9.20 11.44 4.31
C GLY A 324 -9.29 10.23 5.23
N HIS A 325 -8.23 9.45 5.31
CA HIS A 325 -8.16 8.33 6.24
C HIS A 325 -6.72 7.92 6.54
N GLY A 326 -6.52 7.25 7.67
CA GLY A 326 -5.23 6.64 8.00
C GLY A 326 -5.11 6.30 9.47
N ARG A 327 -3.86 6.15 9.94
CA ARG A 327 -3.54 5.81 11.32
C ARG A 327 -3.46 7.04 12.21
N MET A 328 -3.93 6.91 13.44
CA MET A 328 -3.75 7.92 14.47
C MET A 328 -3.27 7.30 15.77
N LYS A 329 -2.57 8.08 16.57
CA LYS A 329 -2.27 7.75 17.96
C LYS A 329 -2.19 8.99 18.83
N VAL A 330 -2.52 8.82 20.10
CA VAL A 330 -2.18 9.74 21.18
C VAL A 330 -1.06 9.06 21.95
N ASP A 331 0.14 9.65 21.93
CA ASP A 331 1.37 9.01 22.41
C ASP A 331 1.19 8.51 23.86
N GLY A 332 1.31 7.20 24.04
CA GLY A 332 1.17 6.52 25.34
C GLY A 332 -0.26 6.34 25.86
N GLN A 333 -1.29 6.73 25.10
CA GLN A 333 -2.68 6.73 25.57
C GLN A 333 -3.62 5.87 24.73
N ALA A 334 -3.59 6.02 23.40
CA ALA A 334 -4.49 5.30 22.50
C ALA A 334 -3.94 5.24 21.09
N GLU A 335 -4.31 4.19 20.35
CA GLU A 335 -3.99 4.02 18.94
C GLU A 335 -5.21 3.62 18.14
N GLY A 336 -5.25 4.01 16.87
CA GLY A 336 -6.43 3.78 16.06
C GLY A 336 -6.31 4.20 14.62
N GLN A 337 -7.48 4.38 14.01
CA GLN A 337 -7.62 4.96 12.68
C GLN A 337 -8.31 6.32 12.80
N TRP A 338 -8.04 7.20 11.84
CA TRP A 338 -8.81 8.40 11.61
C TRP A 338 -9.49 8.33 10.25
N THR A 339 -10.63 9.00 10.15
CA THR A 339 -11.30 9.33 8.91
C THR A 339 -11.63 10.82 8.93
N ALA A 340 -11.68 11.43 7.76
CA ALA A 340 -12.07 12.81 7.60
C ALA A 340 -12.99 12.97 6.39
N GLN A 341 -13.89 13.93 6.47
CA GLN A 341 -14.71 14.40 5.36
C GLN A 341 -14.54 15.90 5.23
N ARG A 342 -14.45 16.42 4.01
CA ARG A 342 -14.36 17.85 3.78
C ARG A 342 -15.63 18.51 4.32
N HIS A 343 -15.45 19.51 5.17
CA HIS A 343 -16.54 20.30 5.72
C HIS A 343 -17.18 21.10 4.57
N LYS A 344 -18.51 21.03 4.45
CA LYS A 344 -19.26 21.66 3.35
C LYS A 344 -19.74 23.06 3.70
#